data_AF-A0A7W5AIH3-F1
#
_entry.id   AF-A0A7W5AIH3-F1
#
_cell.length_a   1.000
_cell.length_b   1.000
_cell.length_c   1.000
_cell.angle_alpha   90.00
_cell.angle_beta   90.00
_cell.angle_gamma   90.00
#
_symmetry.space_group_name_H-M   'P 1'
#
loop_
_entity.id
_entity.type
_entity.pdbx_description
1 polymer ?
#
loop_
_entity_poly.entity_id
_entity_poly.type
_entity_poly.pdbx_seq_one_letter_code
_entity_poly.pdbx_strand_id
1 'polypeptide(L)'
;MNVPTSASAGPSSTACATTGSVDFGVDLAGDGWKFTTGDDPAWSDPSFADTGWRDWTVPDNWGAHTDLTSYDGFAWYRKTFTLPARPDGVTDSAVVAALGKIDDADQAFLNGQEIGRTGGFPPTFDSTWEVPREYYPADGLLKWGATNVLAVRVYDGTGGGGFYQGPVGLYSKARLRALAGNTGTAATRTQLAHACAVLDRQHRAVAAGDVRGYAATLADGFFHQGDTASRRVADLRQLLKAGKVTLTDAQAEVYVDSQRRLVVDTIRTWTGLPPTRELLYLDPRRPVELGDHSRFFRDDYQSAAMGRRAQFNVYLPPGYTRTSAKRFPVVYMLNGFNGSNIEWEARDIDSVLDGLGVEAIVVFPDGGSGWYVDTSAGRYRTMIVDEIVPLVDRAYRTIPDREHRGISGVSMGGQGAFTLGLTNPAVFSSIASHMGALSLPPLVGTSAEQAANAGLRPLTLVAGMPVDDLNRHRYYFDGGDSDEYRFGAAAQQMSTALAAKGVRHDYQLGAGRHDDAYWMPKLDRSFGLHAEQFAAHPVKQPHEPKPVRSPYVWP
;
A
#
# COMPACT_ATOMS: atom_id res chain seq x y z
N MET A 1 0.46 13.20 3.78
CA MET A 1 0.32 12.71 5.17
C MET A 1 0.97 13.71 6.11
N ASN A 2 0.27 14.13 7.17
CA ASN A 2 0.66 15.19 8.10
C ASN A 2 1.06 14.60 9.47
N VAL A 3 2.23 14.97 10.00
CA VAL A 3 2.58 14.85 11.43
C VAL A 3 2.97 16.26 11.93
N PRO A 4 2.47 16.77 13.07
CA PRO A 4 2.74 18.14 13.50
C PRO A 4 4.14 18.33 14.09
N THR A 5 4.64 19.54 13.87
CA THR A 5 5.90 20.12 14.32
C THR A 5 5.95 20.45 15.81
N SER A 6 6.92 19.90 16.56
CA SER A 6 7.76 20.59 17.57
C SER A 6 8.83 19.59 18.06
N ALA A 7 10.11 19.88 18.23
CA ALA A 7 10.75 21.10 18.68
C ALA A 7 11.97 21.49 17.83
N SER A 8 12.26 22.79 17.81
CA SER A 8 13.44 23.39 17.21
C SER A 8 14.74 22.89 17.86
N ALA A 9 15.53 22.11 17.12
CA ALA A 9 16.97 21.98 17.34
C ALA A 9 17.69 22.73 16.21
N GLY A 10 18.57 23.67 16.58
CA GLY A 10 19.47 24.33 15.63
C GLY A 10 20.43 23.33 14.95
N PRO A 11 21.22 23.77 13.95
CA PRO A 11 22.00 22.87 13.11
C PRO A 11 23.23 22.37 13.88
N SER A 12 23.08 21.31 14.67
CA SER A 12 24.19 20.53 15.20
C SER A 12 24.22 19.19 14.47
N SER A 13 25.27 18.98 13.67
CA SER A 13 25.69 17.76 12.97
C SER A 13 24.83 16.51 13.22
N THR A 14 24.07 16.09 12.21
CA THR A 14 23.30 14.84 12.19
C THR A 14 24.28 13.66 12.25
N ALA A 15 24.53 13.15 13.46
CA ALA A 15 25.42 12.03 13.66
C ALA A 15 24.71 10.75 13.22
N CYS A 16 25.32 10.01 12.30
CA CYS A 16 25.11 8.58 12.13
C CYS A 16 25.57 7.86 13.42
N ALA A 17 24.84 8.08 14.51
CA ALA A 17 25.08 7.52 15.83
C ALA A 17 24.11 6.34 15.97
N THR A 18 24.63 5.13 15.77
CA THR A 18 23.80 3.94 15.82
C THR A 18 24.10 3.18 17.11
N THR A 19 23.10 3.05 17.96
CA THR A 19 23.06 2.09 19.05
C THR A 19 22.99 0.69 18.47
N GLY A 20 23.67 -0.26 19.15
CA GLY A 20 23.77 -1.63 18.70
C GLY A 20 22.42 -2.30 18.56
N SER A 21 22.37 -3.31 17.70
CA SER A 21 21.26 -4.23 17.42
C SER A 21 20.90 -5.08 18.66
N VAL A 22 20.48 -4.44 19.74
CA VAL A 22 20.04 -5.16 20.93
C VAL A 22 18.62 -5.63 20.68
N ASP A 23 18.43 -6.94 20.69
CA ASP A 23 17.09 -7.52 20.63
C ASP A 23 16.38 -7.26 21.96
N PHE A 24 15.40 -6.37 21.91
CA PHE A 24 14.52 -6.04 23.02
C PHE A 24 13.07 -5.94 22.52
N GLY A 25 12.14 -6.43 23.33
CA GLY A 25 10.71 -6.31 23.09
C GLY A 25 9.89 -6.54 24.35
N VAL A 26 8.91 -5.67 24.58
CA VAL A 26 7.82 -5.87 25.53
C VAL A 26 6.54 -5.90 24.73
N ASP A 27 5.94 -7.08 24.64
CA ASP A 27 4.65 -7.27 23.99
C ASP A 27 3.55 -6.70 24.88
N LEU A 28 2.70 -5.86 24.29
CA LEU A 28 1.54 -5.26 24.95
C LEU A 28 0.23 -5.77 24.35
N ALA A 29 0.26 -6.65 23.36
CA ALA A 29 -0.93 -7.30 22.83
C ALA A 29 -1.56 -8.26 23.88
N GLY A 30 -2.81 -8.64 23.63
CA GLY A 30 -3.61 -9.47 24.52
C GLY A 30 -4.41 -8.65 25.53
N ASP A 31 -4.75 -9.31 26.64
CA ASP A 31 -5.70 -8.81 27.65
C ASP A 31 -5.14 -7.67 28.50
N GLY A 32 -6.01 -7.05 29.30
CA GLY A 32 -5.65 -6.04 30.30
C GLY A 32 -5.48 -4.64 29.72
N TRP A 33 -6.05 -4.39 28.55
CA TRP A 33 -6.36 -3.05 28.08
C TRP A 33 -7.69 -2.59 28.69
N LYS A 34 -7.86 -1.28 28.77
CA LYS A 34 -9.12 -0.62 29.12
C LYS A 34 -9.65 0.12 27.92
N PHE A 35 -10.96 0.10 27.73
CA PHE A 35 -11.64 0.71 26.59
C PHE A 35 -12.87 1.53 27.04
N THR A 36 -13.06 2.68 26.40
CA THR A 36 -14.29 3.47 26.48
C THR A 36 -14.53 4.21 25.17
N THR A 37 -15.80 4.45 24.83
CA THR A 37 -16.18 5.42 23.79
C THR A 37 -16.24 6.84 24.36
N GLY A 38 -16.22 7.84 23.48
CA GLY A 38 -16.19 9.26 23.82
C GLY A 38 -14.81 9.89 23.64
N ASP A 39 -14.72 11.19 23.94
CA ASP A 39 -13.49 11.95 23.73
C ASP A 39 -13.22 12.93 24.88
N ASP A 40 -12.32 12.56 25.78
CA ASP A 40 -11.83 13.46 26.84
C ASP A 40 -10.29 13.42 26.89
N PRO A 41 -9.61 14.52 26.54
CA PRO A 41 -8.16 14.61 26.59
C PRO A 41 -7.54 14.28 27.97
N ALA A 42 -8.29 14.44 29.06
CA ALA A 42 -7.83 14.09 30.41
C ALA A 42 -7.51 12.59 30.54
N TRP A 43 -8.05 11.74 29.67
CA TRP A 43 -7.78 10.31 29.66
C TRP A 43 -6.37 9.94 29.19
N SER A 44 -5.59 10.90 28.68
CA SER A 44 -4.15 10.72 28.43
C SER A 44 -3.31 10.77 29.71
N ASP A 45 -3.83 11.35 30.80
CA ASP A 45 -3.08 11.56 32.04
C ASP A 45 -2.76 10.21 32.73
N PRO A 46 -1.49 9.94 33.09
CA PRO A 46 -1.10 8.68 33.71
C PRO A 46 -1.70 8.47 35.11
N SER A 47 -2.20 9.51 35.77
CA SER A 47 -2.85 9.44 37.09
C SER A 47 -4.36 9.21 37.03
N PHE A 48 -4.98 9.31 35.86
CA PHE A 48 -6.42 9.07 35.70
C PHE A 48 -6.77 7.62 36.06
N ALA A 49 -7.85 7.45 36.84
CA ALA A 49 -8.34 6.16 37.26
C ALA A 49 -9.34 5.59 36.25
N ASP A 50 -8.91 4.64 35.43
CA ASP A 50 -9.71 3.97 34.40
C ASP A 50 -10.48 2.74 34.92
N THR A 51 -10.71 2.64 36.23
CA THR A 51 -11.37 1.49 36.85
C THR A 51 -12.83 1.29 36.39
N GLY A 52 -13.47 2.35 35.88
CA GLY A 52 -14.82 2.30 35.33
C GLY A 52 -14.89 1.92 33.85
N TRP A 53 -13.74 1.76 33.18
CA TRP A 53 -13.68 1.40 31.77
C TRP A 53 -13.84 -0.10 31.56
N ARG A 54 -14.32 -0.47 30.37
CA ARG A 54 -14.49 -1.86 29.96
C ARG A 54 -13.13 -2.54 29.83
N ASP A 55 -12.98 -3.76 30.35
CA ASP A 55 -11.82 -4.59 30.07
C ASP A 55 -11.80 -4.98 28.60
N TRP A 56 -10.61 -4.92 27.99
CA TRP A 56 -10.42 -5.09 26.56
C TRP A 56 -9.15 -5.87 26.22
N THR A 57 -9.14 -6.41 25.01
CA THR A 57 -8.03 -7.16 24.41
C THR A 57 -7.61 -6.47 23.13
N VAL A 58 -6.31 -6.32 22.88
CA VAL A 58 -5.79 -5.67 21.67
C VAL A 58 -4.81 -6.62 20.97
N PRO A 59 -4.88 -6.82 19.64
CA PRO A 59 -5.85 -6.25 18.71
C PRO A 59 -7.24 -6.86 18.85
N ASP A 60 -8.27 -6.04 18.60
CA ASP A 60 -9.67 -6.46 18.52
C ASP A 60 -10.50 -5.41 17.75
N ASN A 61 -11.40 -5.90 16.90
CA ASN A 61 -12.21 -5.09 16.00
C ASN A 61 -13.56 -4.76 16.66
N TRP A 62 -13.99 -3.52 16.58
CA TRP A 62 -15.28 -3.08 17.13
C TRP A 62 -16.46 -3.82 16.51
N GLY A 63 -16.37 -4.18 15.22
CA GLY A 63 -17.39 -4.97 14.53
C GLY A 63 -17.64 -6.36 15.14
N ALA A 64 -16.75 -6.88 15.98
CA ALA A 64 -16.97 -8.11 16.74
C ALA A 64 -17.93 -7.92 17.94
N HIS A 65 -18.27 -6.69 18.29
CA HIS A 65 -19.07 -6.32 19.45
C HIS A 65 -20.39 -5.68 19.01
N THR A 66 -21.50 -6.29 19.39
CA THR A 66 -22.85 -5.87 18.95
C THR A 66 -23.22 -4.45 19.36
N ASP A 67 -22.60 -3.90 20.41
CA ASP A 67 -22.80 -2.52 20.87
C ASP A 67 -21.99 -1.49 20.07
N LEU A 68 -21.02 -1.92 19.26
CA LEU A 68 -20.11 -1.06 18.50
C LEU A 68 -20.18 -1.27 16.99
N THR A 69 -20.99 -2.22 16.50
CA THR A 69 -21.10 -2.52 15.06
C THR A 69 -21.55 -1.37 14.17
N SER A 70 -22.14 -0.32 14.75
CA SER A 70 -22.55 0.90 14.03
C SER A 70 -22.04 2.16 14.73
N TYR A 71 -20.97 2.05 15.52
CA TYR A 71 -20.42 3.18 16.26
C TYR A 71 -19.32 3.85 15.44
N ASP A 72 -19.62 5.04 14.91
CA ASP A 72 -18.61 5.94 14.37
C ASP A 72 -18.34 7.05 15.41
N GLY A 73 -17.08 7.30 15.74
CA GLY A 73 -16.71 8.33 16.70
C GLY A 73 -15.36 8.11 17.37
N PHE A 74 -15.16 8.85 18.46
CA PHE A 74 -13.95 8.73 19.26
C PHE A 74 -14.04 7.59 20.26
N ALA A 75 -12.95 6.88 20.43
CA ALA A 75 -12.77 5.95 21.54
C ALA A 75 -11.35 6.05 22.09
N TRP A 76 -11.19 5.53 23.30
CA TRP A 76 -9.91 5.54 23.99
C TRP A 76 -9.57 4.18 24.55
N TYR A 77 -8.28 3.89 24.45
CA TYR A 77 -7.64 2.71 24.99
C TYR A 77 -6.61 3.12 26.03
N ARG A 78 -6.49 2.36 27.12
CA ARG A 78 -5.43 2.53 28.12
C ARG A 78 -4.79 1.20 28.50
N LYS A 79 -3.48 1.19 28.66
CA LYS A 79 -2.68 0.05 29.12
C LYS A 79 -1.70 0.51 30.17
N THR A 80 -1.81 -0.08 31.36
CA THR A 80 -0.79 0.02 32.40
C THR A 80 0.12 -1.20 32.32
N PHE A 81 1.43 -0.99 32.31
CA PHE A 81 2.41 -2.07 32.20
C PHE A 81 3.72 -1.68 32.91
N THR A 82 4.50 -2.69 33.30
CA THR A 82 5.80 -2.47 33.95
C THR A 82 6.92 -2.80 32.97
N LEU A 83 7.81 -1.84 32.75
CA LEU A 83 9.04 -2.12 32.00
C LEU A 83 10.04 -2.85 32.89
N PRO A 84 10.81 -3.80 32.35
CA PRO A 84 11.92 -4.39 33.07
C PRO A 84 13.00 -3.33 33.36
N ALA A 85 14.03 -3.70 34.14
CA ALA A 85 15.24 -2.90 34.20
C ALA A 85 15.83 -2.72 32.79
N ARG A 86 16.42 -1.55 32.53
CA ARG A 86 16.96 -1.22 31.20
C ARG A 86 18.06 -2.21 30.81
N PRO A 87 17.94 -2.92 29.68
CA PRO A 87 19.01 -3.78 29.20
C PRO A 87 20.24 -2.97 28.81
N ASP A 88 21.42 -3.55 29.00
CA ASP A 88 22.68 -2.95 28.57
C ASP A 88 22.66 -2.65 27.07
N GLY A 89 23.03 -1.43 26.68
CA GLY A 89 23.10 -1.00 25.29
C GLY A 89 21.78 -0.56 24.64
N VAL A 90 20.65 -0.64 25.35
CA VAL A 90 19.37 -0.08 24.88
C VAL A 90 19.26 1.38 25.31
N THR A 91 19.08 2.29 24.35
CA THR A 91 18.64 3.67 24.61
C THR A 91 17.15 3.83 24.36
N ASP A 92 16.54 4.92 24.84
CA ASP A 92 15.12 5.17 24.65
C ASP A 92 14.84 5.48 23.17
N SER A 93 15.73 6.26 22.54
CA SER A 93 15.81 6.46 21.10
C SER A 93 15.93 5.20 20.24
N ALA A 94 16.25 4.04 20.81
CA ALA A 94 16.27 2.75 20.10
C ALA A 94 14.93 1.98 20.22
N VAL A 95 14.01 2.46 21.05
CA VAL A 95 12.70 1.83 21.28
C VAL A 95 11.64 2.48 20.38
N VAL A 96 10.85 1.63 19.75
CA VAL A 96 9.71 1.98 18.91
C VAL A 96 8.45 1.46 19.59
N ALA A 97 7.47 2.33 19.76
CA ALA A 97 6.11 1.95 20.12
C ALA A 97 5.37 1.55 18.84
N ALA A 98 5.27 0.24 18.60
CA ALA A 98 4.46 -0.29 17.52
C ALA A 98 3.04 -0.53 18.04
N LEU A 99 2.03 0.06 17.41
CA LEU A 99 0.61 -0.16 17.73
C LEU A 99 -0.14 -0.88 16.60
N GLY A 100 0.60 -1.33 15.58
CA GLY A 100 0.07 -2.17 14.50
C GLY A 100 -1.02 -1.50 13.66
N LYS A 101 -2.05 -2.28 13.34
CA LYS A 101 -3.36 -2.00 12.76
C LYS A 101 -4.35 -1.28 13.67
N ILE A 102 -4.80 -0.05 13.44
CA ILE A 102 -5.88 0.67 14.14
C ILE A 102 -6.81 1.23 13.06
N ASP A 103 -8.10 1.37 13.32
CA ASP A 103 -8.96 2.01 12.34
C ASP A 103 -8.71 3.49 12.19
N ASP A 104 -8.88 3.98 10.97
CA ASP A 104 -8.91 5.37 10.53
C ASP A 104 -7.79 6.27 11.03
N ALA A 105 -7.86 6.77 12.26
CA ALA A 105 -6.87 7.68 12.80
C ALA A 105 -6.65 7.44 14.30
N ASP A 106 -5.42 7.70 14.75
CA ASP A 106 -5.07 7.59 16.16
C ASP A 106 -4.10 8.69 16.63
N GLN A 107 -4.10 8.91 17.94
CA GLN A 107 -3.14 9.75 18.67
C GLN A 107 -2.73 8.99 19.94
N ALA A 108 -1.44 8.73 20.08
CA ALA A 108 -0.89 7.92 21.16
C ALA A 108 -0.09 8.74 22.17
N PHE A 109 -0.23 8.39 23.45
CA PHE A 109 0.41 9.05 24.58
C PHE A 109 1.11 8.03 25.46
N LEU A 110 2.37 8.28 25.79
CA LEU A 110 3.12 7.51 26.77
C LEU A 110 3.38 8.39 27.99
N ASN A 111 2.95 7.91 29.16
CA ASN A 111 3.10 8.63 30.43
C ASN A 111 2.54 10.07 30.39
N GLY A 112 1.47 10.31 29.62
CA GLY A 112 0.83 11.62 29.45
C GLY A 112 1.44 12.51 28.38
N GLN A 113 2.55 12.10 27.75
CA GLN A 113 3.16 12.84 26.65
C GLN A 113 2.82 12.17 25.32
N GLU A 114 2.37 12.96 24.34
CA GLU A 114 2.13 12.45 22.99
C GLU A 114 3.43 11.91 22.38
N ILE A 115 3.37 10.69 21.84
CA ILE A 115 4.48 10.05 21.13
C ILE A 115 4.27 9.99 19.62
N GLY A 116 3.03 10.19 19.16
CA GLY A 116 2.72 10.29 17.74
C GLY A 116 1.24 10.19 17.42
N ARG A 117 0.94 10.31 16.14
CA ARG A 117 -0.40 10.19 15.56
C ARG A 117 -0.30 9.73 14.11
N THR A 118 -1.34 9.04 13.64
CA THR A 118 -1.49 8.59 12.24
C THR A 118 -2.90 8.93 11.80
N GLY A 119 -3.06 9.39 10.56
CA GLY A 119 -4.33 9.88 10.04
C GLY A 119 -4.70 11.28 10.55
N GLY A 120 -5.93 11.67 10.28
CA GLY A 120 -6.48 12.98 10.62
C GLY A 120 -7.80 12.84 11.34
N PHE A 121 -7.97 13.58 12.44
CA PHE A 121 -9.29 13.73 13.08
C PHE A 121 -10.11 14.84 12.40
N PRO A 122 -11.44 14.83 12.55
CA PRO A 122 -12.29 15.94 12.10
C PRO A 122 -11.79 17.29 12.65
N PRO A 123 -11.93 18.39 11.87
CA PRO A 123 -12.62 18.49 10.58
C PRO A 123 -11.78 18.08 9.36
N THR A 124 -10.50 17.77 9.54
CA THR A 124 -9.58 17.35 8.47
C THR A 124 -9.39 15.83 8.52
N PHE A 125 -10.50 15.10 8.49
CA PHE A 125 -10.49 13.64 8.59
C PHE A 125 -9.69 13.02 7.44
N ASP A 126 -8.75 12.14 7.80
CA ASP A 126 -7.85 11.44 6.88
C ASP A 126 -7.70 10.01 7.40
N SER A 127 -8.43 9.08 6.79
CA SER A 127 -8.39 7.67 7.15
C SER A 127 -7.08 7.04 6.69
N THR A 128 -6.46 6.30 7.60
CA THR A 128 -5.19 5.59 7.44
C THR A 128 -5.24 4.22 8.12
N TRP A 129 -6.43 3.62 8.20
CA TRP A 129 -6.68 2.38 8.94
C TRP A 129 -5.64 1.28 8.67
N GLU A 130 -5.17 1.19 7.44
CA GLU A 130 -4.22 0.20 6.96
C GLU A 130 -2.72 0.47 7.27
N VAL A 131 -2.35 1.63 7.82
CA VAL A 131 -0.95 2.07 8.03
C VAL A 131 -0.44 1.60 9.39
N PRO A 132 0.56 0.70 9.49
CA PRO A 132 1.12 0.31 10.78
C PRO A 132 1.61 1.52 11.59
N ARG A 133 1.26 1.56 12.88
CA ARG A 133 1.59 2.68 13.77
C ARG A 133 2.94 2.41 14.38
N GLU A 134 3.90 3.27 14.10
CA GLU A 134 5.22 3.24 14.70
C GLU A 134 5.56 4.63 15.23
N TYR A 135 5.65 4.75 16.55
CA TYR A 135 5.94 6.00 17.24
C TYR A 135 7.25 5.90 18.02
N TYR A 136 7.93 7.03 18.18
CA TYR A 136 9.28 7.10 18.69
C TYR A 136 9.30 7.94 19.98
N PRO A 137 9.26 7.31 21.16
CA PRO A 137 9.32 8.03 22.43
C PRO A 137 10.59 8.88 22.54
N ALA A 138 10.46 10.08 23.12
CA ALA A 138 11.59 10.93 23.43
C ALA A 138 12.48 10.30 24.52
N ASP A 139 13.77 10.62 24.52
CA ASP A 139 14.70 10.19 25.57
C ASP A 139 14.22 10.65 26.96
N GLY A 140 14.23 9.74 27.93
CA GLY A 140 13.77 9.96 29.30
C GLY A 140 12.27 9.72 29.52
N LEU A 141 11.49 9.48 28.46
CA LEU A 141 10.04 9.25 28.59
C LEU A 141 9.70 7.84 29.11
N LEU A 142 10.55 6.85 28.84
CA LEU A 142 10.38 5.47 29.29
C LEU A 142 10.83 5.32 30.75
N LYS A 143 9.93 4.86 31.62
CA LYS A 143 10.22 4.60 33.03
C LYS A 143 10.70 3.15 33.21
N TRP A 144 12.00 2.90 33.02
CA TRP A 144 12.60 1.58 33.20
C TRP A 144 12.52 1.08 34.64
N GLY A 145 12.25 -0.22 34.81
CA GLY A 145 12.06 -0.85 36.12
C GLY A 145 10.81 -0.38 36.88
N ALA A 146 9.91 0.35 36.22
CA ALA A 146 8.76 0.99 36.83
C ALA A 146 7.52 0.91 35.94
N THR A 147 6.39 1.33 36.50
CA THR A 147 5.09 1.36 35.82
C THR A 147 5.02 2.50 34.81
N ASN A 148 4.50 2.18 33.62
CA ASN A 148 4.21 3.08 32.53
C ASN A 148 2.74 2.98 32.16
N VAL A 149 2.21 4.05 31.55
CA VAL A 149 0.85 4.09 31.02
C VAL A 149 0.91 4.48 29.55
N LEU A 150 0.30 3.68 28.69
CA LEU A 150 0.05 3.99 27.29
C LEU A 150 -1.44 4.27 27.11
N ALA A 151 -1.77 5.43 26.56
CA ALA A 151 -3.14 5.79 26.18
C ALA A 151 -3.20 6.02 24.67
N VAL A 152 -4.24 5.54 24.01
CA VAL A 152 -4.44 5.68 22.56
C VAL A 152 -5.84 6.19 22.32
N ARG A 153 -5.92 7.39 21.75
CA ARG A 153 -7.14 8.01 21.27
C ARG A 153 -7.34 7.61 19.82
N VAL A 154 -8.49 7.06 19.49
CA VAL A 154 -8.85 6.59 18.14
C VAL A 154 -10.07 7.36 17.67
N TYR A 155 -10.13 7.66 16.38
CA TYR A 155 -11.33 8.16 15.71
C TYR A 155 -11.66 7.26 14.54
N ASP A 156 -12.84 6.67 14.58
CA ASP A 156 -13.49 5.97 13.48
C ASP A 156 -14.50 6.93 12.83
N GLY A 157 -14.33 7.19 11.54
CA GLY A 157 -15.17 8.07 10.77
C GLY A 157 -16.32 7.34 10.08
N THR A 158 -16.09 6.11 9.63
CA THR A 158 -17.09 5.23 9.02
C THR A 158 -16.63 3.78 9.03
N GLY A 159 -17.55 2.87 9.34
CA GLY A 159 -17.36 1.46 9.03
C GLY A 159 -17.11 0.62 10.27
N GLY A 160 -15.98 -0.08 10.32
CA GLY A 160 -15.58 -0.81 11.52
C GLY A 160 -14.47 -0.02 12.21
N GLY A 161 -14.39 -0.08 13.53
CA GLY A 161 -13.32 0.56 14.28
C GLY A 161 -12.41 -0.40 15.04
N GLY A 162 -11.40 0.15 15.74
CA GLY A 162 -10.58 -0.58 16.70
C GLY A 162 -9.22 -1.02 16.19
N PHE A 163 -8.58 -1.98 16.87
CA PHE A 163 -7.24 -2.46 16.51
C PHE A 163 -7.34 -3.72 15.64
N TYR A 164 -6.90 -3.67 14.38
CA TYR A 164 -7.00 -4.79 13.44
C TYR A 164 -5.86 -5.78 13.45
N GLN A 165 -4.65 -5.33 13.81
CA GLN A 165 -3.46 -6.14 13.59
C GLN A 165 -2.33 -5.74 14.53
N GLY A 166 -1.52 -6.72 14.96
CA GLY A 166 -0.27 -6.46 15.64
C GLY A 166 0.91 -6.19 14.69
N PRO A 167 2.14 -6.09 15.23
CA PRO A 167 2.45 -6.18 16.66
C PRO A 167 2.00 -4.94 17.45
N VAL A 168 1.70 -5.13 18.73
CA VAL A 168 1.38 -4.03 19.66
C VAL A 168 2.32 -4.12 20.86
N GLY A 169 3.23 -3.16 21.02
CA GLY A 169 4.24 -3.21 22.06
C GLY A 169 5.36 -2.18 21.92
N LEU A 170 6.36 -2.31 22.80
CA LEU A 170 7.58 -1.52 22.78
C LEU A 170 8.74 -2.40 22.37
N TYR A 171 9.34 -2.11 21.22
CA TYR A 171 10.32 -2.98 20.60
C TYR A 171 11.55 -2.19 20.18
N SER A 172 12.72 -2.82 20.26
CA SER A 172 13.87 -2.36 19.48
C SER A 172 13.54 -2.42 17.98
N LYS A 173 14.18 -1.58 17.16
CA LYS A 173 14.05 -1.71 15.70
C LYS A 173 14.49 -3.08 15.21
N ALA A 174 15.54 -3.66 15.82
CA ALA A 174 15.98 -5.03 15.54
C ALA A 174 14.87 -6.07 15.73
N ARG A 175 14.13 -5.99 16.85
CA ARG A 175 12.99 -6.88 17.10
C ARG A 175 11.84 -6.65 16.12
N LEU A 176 11.50 -5.39 15.82
CA LEU A 176 10.46 -5.08 14.81
C LEU A 176 10.82 -5.63 13.44
N ARG A 177 12.07 -5.44 13.00
CA ARG A 177 12.54 -6.01 11.74
C ARG A 177 12.42 -7.54 11.75
N ALA A 178 12.81 -8.20 12.84
CA ALA A 178 12.68 -9.64 12.98
C ALA A 178 11.23 -10.13 12.93
N LEU A 179 10.28 -9.41 13.55
CA LEU A 179 8.84 -9.70 13.45
C LEU A 179 8.31 -9.55 12.02
N ALA A 180 8.89 -8.64 11.24
CA ALA A 180 8.60 -8.46 9.82
C ALA A 180 9.41 -9.42 8.89
N GLY A 181 10.13 -10.40 9.45
CA GLY A 181 10.97 -11.33 8.67
C GLY A 181 12.29 -10.73 8.16
N ASN A 182 12.56 -9.46 8.44
CA ASN A 182 13.77 -8.74 8.06
C ASN A 182 14.88 -8.99 9.10
N THR A 183 15.58 -10.12 8.97
CA THR A 183 16.65 -10.50 9.92
C THR A 183 18.05 -10.24 9.35
N GLY A 184 19.02 -10.08 10.23
CA GLY A 184 20.41 -9.87 9.85
C GLY A 184 21.35 -9.72 11.05
N THR A 185 22.62 -9.48 10.77
CA THR A 185 23.67 -9.27 11.76
C THR A 185 24.09 -7.81 11.81
N ALA A 186 24.51 -7.33 12.97
CA ALA A 186 25.03 -5.96 13.11
C ALA A 186 26.17 -5.69 12.12
N ALA A 187 26.18 -4.50 11.53
CA ALA A 187 27.28 -4.09 10.67
C ALA A 187 28.59 -3.93 11.47
N THR A 188 29.71 -4.28 10.85
CA THR A 188 31.04 -3.97 11.39
C THR A 188 31.27 -2.46 11.42
N ARG A 189 32.24 -1.99 12.24
CA ARG A 189 32.62 -0.56 12.30
C ARG A 189 32.93 0.04 10.92
N THR A 190 33.57 -0.72 10.03
CA THR A 190 33.88 -0.27 8.67
C THR A 190 32.63 -0.14 7.80
N GLN A 191 31.71 -1.11 7.89
CA GLN A 191 30.44 -1.08 7.15
C GLN A 191 29.54 0.05 7.63
N LEU A 192 29.49 0.27 8.95
CA LEU A 192 28.79 1.40 9.54
C LEU A 192 29.35 2.73 9.00
N ALA A 193 30.67 2.93 9.09
CA ALA A 193 31.30 4.15 8.58
C ALA A 193 31.03 4.37 7.08
N HIS A 194 31.02 3.30 6.28
CA HIS A 194 30.67 3.35 4.86
C HIS A 194 29.22 3.80 4.64
N ALA A 195 28.25 3.17 5.32
CA ALA A 195 26.85 3.55 5.22
C ALA A 195 26.62 5.01 5.60
N CYS A 196 27.20 5.44 6.72
CA CYS A 196 27.14 6.84 7.18
C CYS A 196 27.69 7.82 6.15
N ALA A 197 28.80 7.48 5.50
CA ALA A 197 29.39 8.33 4.46
C ALA A 197 28.48 8.50 3.23
N VAL A 198 27.65 7.49 2.90
CA VAL A 198 26.64 7.58 1.83
C VAL A 198 25.52 8.53 2.22
N LEU A 199 24.93 8.37 3.41
CA LEU A 199 23.86 9.25 3.91
C LEU A 199 24.32 10.70 3.99
N ASP A 200 25.50 10.93 4.58
CA ASP A 200 26.12 12.24 4.68
C ASP A 200 26.31 12.91 3.31
N ARG A 201 26.66 12.13 2.29
CA ARG A 201 26.81 12.63 0.93
C ARG A 201 25.46 13.02 0.33
N GLN A 202 24.42 12.22 0.57
CA GLN A 202 23.04 12.56 0.17
C GLN A 202 22.57 13.85 0.86
N HIS A 203 22.73 13.96 2.18
CA HIS A 203 22.33 15.14 2.97
C HIS A 203 23.00 16.40 2.47
N ARG A 204 24.34 16.38 2.29
CA ARG A 204 25.10 17.54 1.79
C ARG A 204 24.68 17.93 0.38
N ALA A 205 24.47 16.96 -0.50
CA ALA A 205 24.05 17.24 -1.88
C ALA A 205 22.67 17.91 -1.90
N VAL A 206 21.69 17.38 -1.16
CA VAL A 206 20.34 17.96 -1.05
C VAL A 206 20.38 19.35 -0.44
N ALA A 207 21.08 19.53 0.68
CA ALA A 207 21.18 20.82 1.37
C ALA A 207 21.87 21.91 0.54
N ALA A 208 22.79 21.52 -0.35
CA ALA A 208 23.46 22.41 -1.30
C ALA A 208 22.66 22.66 -2.59
N GLY A 209 21.54 21.97 -2.80
CA GLY A 209 20.81 21.98 -4.07
C GLY A 209 21.58 21.28 -5.22
N ASP A 210 22.60 20.49 -4.91
CA ASP A 210 23.40 19.75 -5.88
C ASP A 210 22.68 18.48 -6.34
N VAL A 211 21.77 18.66 -7.30
CA VAL A 211 20.99 17.56 -7.90
C VAL A 211 21.88 16.51 -8.55
N ARG A 212 23.03 16.90 -9.14
CA ARG A 212 23.95 15.94 -9.77
C ARG A 212 24.71 15.15 -8.71
N GLY A 213 25.15 15.81 -7.64
CA GLY A 213 25.76 15.16 -6.48
C GLY A 213 24.83 14.14 -5.84
N TYR A 214 23.55 14.47 -5.68
CA TYR A 214 22.54 13.54 -5.16
C TYR A 214 22.33 12.37 -6.13
N ALA A 215 22.14 12.62 -7.42
CA ALA A 215 22.00 11.57 -8.43
C ALA A 215 23.19 10.58 -8.43
N ALA A 216 24.42 11.07 -8.20
CA ALA A 216 25.62 10.24 -8.13
C ALA A 216 25.73 9.38 -6.86
N THR A 217 24.75 9.47 -5.94
CA THR A 217 24.59 8.56 -4.80
C THR A 217 23.56 7.46 -5.06
N LEU A 218 22.89 7.46 -6.22
CA LEU A 218 21.95 6.42 -6.62
C LEU A 218 22.62 5.54 -7.68
N ALA A 219 22.45 4.22 -7.58
CA ALA A 219 22.97 3.30 -8.58
C ALA A 219 22.25 3.46 -9.94
N ASP A 220 22.90 3.06 -11.03
CA ASP A 220 22.31 3.11 -12.39
C ASP A 220 21.04 2.26 -12.52
N GLY A 221 20.87 1.27 -11.65
CA GLY A 221 19.68 0.41 -11.54
C GLY A 221 18.81 0.70 -10.32
N PHE A 222 18.99 1.86 -9.66
CA PHE A 222 18.25 2.19 -8.44
C PHE A 222 16.75 2.08 -8.65
N PHE A 223 16.12 1.31 -7.75
CA PHE A 223 14.67 1.18 -7.70
C PHE A 223 14.23 0.99 -6.25
N HIS A 224 13.41 1.90 -5.74
CA HIS A 224 12.85 1.81 -4.38
C HIS A 224 11.34 2.03 -4.44
N GLN A 225 10.53 0.99 -4.26
CA GLN A 225 9.06 1.08 -4.23
C GLN A 225 8.44 1.95 -5.35
N GLY A 226 8.85 1.75 -6.61
CA GLY A 226 8.37 2.54 -7.75
C GLY A 226 9.23 3.75 -8.11
N ASP A 227 10.13 4.16 -7.22
CA ASP A 227 11.05 5.25 -7.47
C ASP A 227 12.31 4.81 -8.19
N THR A 228 12.46 5.30 -9.41
CA THR A 228 13.74 5.25 -10.13
C THR A 228 14.64 6.41 -9.72
N ALA A 229 15.94 6.32 -10.01
CA ALA A 229 16.86 7.44 -9.76
C ALA A 229 16.39 8.71 -10.47
N SER A 230 15.87 8.56 -11.70
CA SER A 230 15.29 9.67 -12.47
C SER A 230 14.10 10.32 -11.79
N ARG A 231 13.21 9.53 -11.17
CA ARG A 231 12.05 10.04 -10.43
C ARG A 231 12.48 10.81 -9.18
N ARG A 232 13.34 10.22 -8.33
CA ARG A 232 13.90 10.93 -7.15
C ARG A 232 14.60 12.24 -7.50
N VAL A 233 15.32 12.27 -8.62
CA VAL A 233 15.98 13.48 -9.13
C VAL A 233 14.97 14.51 -9.62
N ALA A 234 13.88 14.10 -10.26
CA ALA A 234 12.80 15.00 -10.67
C ALA A 234 12.07 15.59 -9.46
N ASP A 235 11.77 14.77 -8.45
CA ASP A 235 11.12 15.19 -7.21
C ASP A 235 11.99 16.18 -6.43
N LEU A 236 13.29 15.90 -6.30
CA LEU A 236 14.23 16.83 -5.69
C LEU A 236 14.25 18.18 -6.43
N ARG A 237 14.25 18.18 -7.77
CA ARG A 237 14.15 19.42 -8.54
C ARG A 237 12.85 20.16 -8.28
N GLN A 238 11.74 19.46 -8.11
CA GLN A 238 10.46 20.06 -7.79
C GLN A 238 10.45 20.67 -6.38
N LEU A 239 10.98 19.96 -5.38
CA LEU A 239 11.12 20.48 -4.02
C LEU A 239 12.02 21.72 -3.99
N LEU A 240 13.14 21.71 -4.71
CA LEU A 240 14.04 22.85 -4.81
C LEU A 240 13.41 24.10 -5.47
N LYS A 241 12.36 23.93 -6.29
CA LYS A 241 11.57 25.06 -6.80
C LYS A 241 10.69 25.68 -5.72
N ALA A 242 10.26 24.89 -4.73
CA ALA A 242 9.43 25.36 -3.63
C ALA A 242 10.25 26.04 -2.51
N GLY A 243 11.55 25.75 -2.42
CA GLY A 243 12.46 26.43 -1.49
C GLY A 243 13.69 25.62 -1.15
N LYS A 244 14.34 25.97 -0.04
CA LYS A 244 15.47 25.21 0.49
C LYS A 244 15.00 23.83 0.96
N VAL A 245 15.70 22.79 0.54
CA VAL A 245 15.40 21.39 0.88
C VAL A 245 16.50 20.85 1.76
N THR A 246 16.11 20.08 2.77
CA THR A 246 16.97 19.29 3.63
C THR A 246 16.49 17.84 3.59
N LEU A 247 17.44 16.94 3.70
CA LEU A 247 17.23 15.52 3.89
C LEU A 247 17.99 15.14 5.16
N THR A 248 17.34 14.42 6.07
CA THR A 248 17.95 13.93 7.30
C THR A 248 17.55 12.48 7.57
N ASP A 249 18.44 11.75 8.21
CA ASP A 249 18.21 10.38 8.67
C ASP A 249 18.44 10.33 10.18
N ALA A 250 17.40 9.94 10.93
CA ALA A 250 17.43 9.80 12.38
C ALA A 250 17.36 8.33 12.79
N GLN A 251 17.93 8.00 13.96
CA GLN A 251 17.93 6.66 14.52
C GLN A 251 18.35 5.59 13.51
N ALA A 252 19.35 5.87 12.68
CA ALA A 252 19.83 4.90 11.70
C ALA A 252 20.35 3.65 12.43
N GLU A 253 20.05 2.46 11.94
CA GLU A 253 20.67 1.21 12.36
C GLU A 253 21.20 0.50 11.11
N VAL A 254 22.47 0.12 11.13
CA VAL A 254 23.11 -0.54 9.98
C VAL A 254 23.32 -2.01 10.27
N TYR A 255 22.82 -2.87 9.39
CA TYR A 255 22.94 -4.31 9.50
C TYR A 255 23.21 -4.96 8.15
N VAL A 256 23.63 -6.23 8.19
CA VAL A 256 23.82 -7.07 7.02
C VAL A 256 22.73 -8.13 7.05
N ASP A 257 21.86 -8.14 6.05
CA ASP A 257 20.74 -9.08 6.00
C ASP A 257 21.16 -10.50 5.57
N SER A 258 20.19 -11.41 5.54
CA SER A 258 20.40 -12.82 5.14
C SER A 258 20.93 -12.98 3.70
N GLN A 259 20.70 -12.00 2.83
CA GLN A 259 21.20 -11.95 1.46
C GLN A 259 22.55 -11.22 1.35
N ARG A 260 23.20 -10.93 2.50
CA ARG A 260 24.48 -10.21 2.61
C ARG A 260 24.43 -8.78 2.07
N ARG A 261 23.27 -8.15 2.06
CA ARG A 261 23.08 -6.76 1.66
C ARG A 261 23.32 -5.84 2.85
N LEU A 262 23.95 -4.70 2.62
CA LEU A 262 24.13 -3.68 3.65
C LEU A 262 22.87 -2.83 3.71
N VAL A 263 22.16 -2.86 4.82
CA VAL A 263 20.86 -2.21 4.99
C VAL A 263 20.94 -1.17 6.11
N VAL A 264 20.33 -0.02 5.87
CA VAL A 264 20.12 1.03 6.85
C VAL A 264 18.63 1.11 7.18
N ASP A 265 18.26 0.82 8.42
CA ASP A 265 16.92 1.09 8.95
C ASP A 265 16.91 2.48 9.58
N THR A 266 16.22 3.43 8.98
CA THR A 266 16.29 4.84 9.40
C THR A 266 14.95 5.54 9.32
N ILE A 267 14.81 6.61 10.10
CA ILE A 267 13.71 7.55 9.99
C ILE A 267 14.17 8.70 9.10
N ARG A 268 13.79 8.63 7.83
CA ARG A 268 14.16 9.58 6.80
C ARG A 268 13.18 10.74 6.79
N THR A 269 13.66 11.96 6.64
CA THR A 269 12.81 13.16 6.61
C THR A 269 13.26 14.12 5.51
N TRP A 270 12.31 14.55 4.70
CA TRP A 270 12.49 15.57 3.68
C TRP A 270 11.77 16.86 4.09
N THR A 271 12.29 18.02 3.71
CA THR A 271 11.59 19.29 3.99
C THR A 271 10.16 19.28 3.47
N GLY A 272 9.20 19.58 4.36
CA GLY A 272 7.79 19.67 4.02
C GLY A 272 7.07 18.32 3.84
N LEU A 273 7.77 17.20 4.09
CA LEU A 273 7.19 15.86 4.10
C LEU A 273 7.28 15.26 5.50
N PRO A 274 6.32 14.40 5.90
CA PRO A 274 6.39 13.69 7.16
C PRO A 274 7.61 12.74 7.18
N PRO A 275 8.16 12.46 8.37
CA PRO A 275 9.18 11.43 8.51
C PRO A 275 8.62 10.05 8.13
N THR A 276 9.42 9.25 7.45
CA THR A 276 9.11 7.87 7.06
C THR A 276 10.19 6.94 7.57
N ARG A 277 9.80 5.76 8.06
CA ARG A 277 10.77 4.69 8.28
C ARG A 277 11.09 4.04 6.95
N GLU A 278 12.35 4.00 6.58
CA GLU A 278 12.83 3.43 5.33
C GLU A 278 13.94 2.40 5.59
N LEU A 279 13.92 1.33 4.79
CA LEU A 279 15.02 0.37 4.71
C LEU A 279 15.85 0.70 3.45
N LEU A 280 16.99 1.36 3.64
CA LEU A 280 17.86 1.77 2.54
C LEU A 280 18.90 0.68 2.27
N TYR A 281 18.99 0.21 1.04
CA TYR A 281 19.93 -0.84 0.65
C TYR A 281 21.12 -0.22 -0.06
N LEU A 282 22.32 -0.47 0.45
CA LEU A 282 23.56 0.14 -0.03
C LEU A 282 24.50 -0.89 -0.66
N ASP A 283 25.24 -0.45 -1.68
CA ASP A 283 26.36 -1.23 -2.18
C ASP A 283 27.47 -1.27 -1.10
N PRO A 284 27.97 -2.45 -0.70
CA PRO A 284 28.95 -2.56 0.38
C PRO A 284 30.36 -2.06 -0.01
N ARG A 285 30.60 -1.73 -1.27
CA ARG A 285 31.90 -1.31 -1.82
C ARG A 285 31.84 0.06 -2.50
N ARG A 286 30.71 0.41 -3.10
CA ARG A 286 30.49 1.70 -3.78
C ARG A 286 29.64 2.61 -2.91
N PRO A 287 29.87 3.93 -2.91
CA PRO A 287 29.08 4.86 -2.09
C PRO A 287 27.77 5.22 -2.80
N VAL A 288 26.94 4.20 -3.08
CA VAL A 288 25.65 4.34 -3.76
C VAL A 288 24.55 3.52 -3.08
N GLU A 289 23.34 4.05 -3.10
CA GLU A 289 22.11 3.38 -2.77
C GLU A 289 21.61 2.57 -3.96
N LEU A 290 21.17 1.35 -3.68
CA LEU A 290 20.64 0.38 -4.65
C LEU A 290 19.11 0.46 -4.75
N GLY A 291 18.43 0.84 -3.66
CA GLY A 291 16.99 0.73 -3.53
C GLY A 291 16.57 -0.70 -3.15
N ASP A 292 15.29 -0.90 -2.83
CA ASP A 292 14.76 -2.18 -2.35
C ASP A 292 14.35 -3.16 -3.46
N HIS A 293 14.32 -2.69 -4.71
CA HIS A 293 13.83 -3.42 -5.88
C HIS A 293 12.47 -4.12 -5.64
N SER A 294 11.62 -3.52 -4.79
CA SER A 294 10.30 -4.08 -4.49
C SER A 294 9.50 -4.23 -5.78
N ARG A 295 8.82 -5.37 -5.89
CA ARG A 295 7.94 -5.65 -7.04
C ARG A 295 6.48 -5.40 -6.73
N PHE A 296 6.13 -5.11 -5.49
CA PHE A 296 4.78 -4.73 -5.11
C PHE A 296 4.81 -3.54 -4.17
N PHE A 297 4.21 -2.43 -4.61
CA PHE A 297 4.28 -1.17 -3.89
C PHE A 297 3.07 -0.29 -4.24
N ARG A 298 2.82 0.70 -3.39
CA ARG A 298 1.85 1.77 -3.64
C ARG A 298 2.53 2.89 -4.42
N ASP A 299 1.80 3.46 -5.36
CA ASP A 299 2.18 4.67 -6.08
C ASP A 299 0.97 5.62 -6.08
N ASP A 300 1.23 6.90 -6.32
CA ASP A 300 0.21 7.92 -6.20
C ASP A 300 0.50 9.13 -7.10
N TYR A 301 -0.54 9.89 -7.42
CA TYR A 301 -0.45 11.12 -8.19
C TYR A 301 -1.58 12.08 -7.86
N GLN A 302 -1.42 13.36 -8.23
CA GLN A 302 -2.52 14.33 -8.15
C GLN A 302 -3.51 14.08 -9.30
N SER A 303 -4.72 13.60 -8.98
CA SER A 303 -5.78 13.33 -9.94
C SER A 303 -6.66 14.56 -10.15
N ALA A 304 -6.81 15.01 -11.39
CA ALA A 304 -7.73 16.09 -11.71
C ALA A 304 -9.17 15.59 -11.71
N ALA A 305 -9.40 14.33 -12.12
CA ALA A 305 -10.69 13.66 -12.09
C ALA A 305 -11.26 13.56 -10.66
N MET A 306 -10.41 13.29 -9.68
CA MET A 306 -10.82 13.16 -8.27
C MET A 306 -10.68 14.45 -7.46
N GLY A 307 -9.93 15.44 -7.95
CA GLY A 307 -9.63 16.67 -7.21
C GLY A 307 -8.76 16.45 -5.97
N ARG A 308 -8.09 15.28 -5.87
CA ARG A 308 -7.26 14.87 -4.74
C ARG A 308 -6.10 13.99 -5.21
N ARG A 309 -5.19 13.65 -4.29
CA ARG A 309 -4.23 12.56 -4.56
C ARG A 309 -4.99 11.24 -4.69
N ALA A 310 -4.76 10.54 -5.79
CA ALA A 310 -5.27 9.21 -6.05
C ALA A 310 -4.12 8.21 -5.89
N GLN A 311 -4.41 7.05 -5.31
CA GLN A 311 -3.46 5.98 -5.08
C GLN A 311 -3.77 4.77 -5.96
N PHE A 312 -2.76 3.95 -6.19
CA PHE A 312 -2.88 2.65 -6.83
C PHE A 312 -1.72 1.76 -6.38
N ASN A 313 -1.91 0.44 -6.39
CA ASN A 313 -0.80 -0.49 -6.24
C ASN A 313 -0.27 -0.91 -7.61
N VAL A 314 1.02 -1.26 -7.65
CA VAL A 314 1.68 -1.79 -8.82
C VAL A 314 2.40 -3.08 -8.44
N TYR A 315 2.09 -4.15 -9.17
CA TYR A 315 2.89 -5.36 -9.22
C TYR A 315 3.76 -5.37 -10.48
N LEU A 316 5.05 -5.66 -10.31
CA LEU A 316 6.03 -5.83 -11.37
C LEU A 316 6.41 -7.32 -11.49
N PRO A 317 6.40 -7.90 -12.69
CA PRO A 317 6.73 -9.31 -12.87
C PRO A 317 8.23 -9.54 -12.56
N PRO A 318 8.65 -10.76 -12.18
CA PRO A 318 10.05 -11.06 -11.86
C PRO A 318 11.04 -10.67 -12.96
N GLY A 319 10.63 -10.75 -14.24
CA GLY A 319 11.43 -10.30 -15.38
C GLY A 319 11.71 -8.79 -15.44
N TYR A 320 10.97 -7.96 -14.70
CA TYR A 320 11.11 -6.50 -14.73
C TYR A 320 12.47 -6.07 -14.19
N THR A 321 12.87 -6.49 -12.99
CA THR A 321 14.13 -6.03 -12.38
C THR A 321 15.38 -6.63 -13.03
N ARG A 322 15.24 -7.74 -13.79
CA ARG A 322 16.36 -8.45 -14.43
C ARG A 322 16.89 -7.77 -15.69
N THR A 323 16.06 -6.97 -16.36
CA THR A 323 16.40 -6.35 -17.65
C THR A 323 15.94 -4.89 -17.66
N SER A 324 16.72 -4.01 -18.28
CA SER A 324 16.33 -2.59 -18.44
C SER A 324 15.60 -2.31 -19.76
N ALA A 325 15.56 -3.28 -20.69
CA ALA A 325 15.08 -3.08 -22.06
C ALA A 325 13.70 -3.70 -22.34
N LYS A 326 13.36 -4.86 -21.72
CA LYS A 326 12.09 -5.56 -21.95
C LYS A 326 10.90 -4.66 -21.59
N ARG A 327 9.84 -4.71 -22.38
CA ARG A 327 8.55 -4.07 -22.11
C ARG A 327 7.48 -5.13 -21.85
N PHE A 328 6.51 -4.79 -21.00
CA PHE A 328 5.54 -5.72 -20.45
C PHE A 328 4.10 -5.31 -20.79
N PRO A 329 3.18 -6.26 -21.02
CA PRO A 329 1.76 -5.97 -21.04
C PRO A 329 1.27 -5.53 -19.66
N VAL A 330 0.06 -4.96 -19.61
CA VAL A 330 -0.54 -4.45 -18.37
C VAL A 330 -1.94 -5.02 -18.14
N VAL A 331 -2.22 -5.48 -16.92
CA VAL A 331 -3.56 -5.85 -16.47
C VAL A 331 -4.00 -4.88 -15.38
N TYR A 332 -5.20 -4.30 -15.52
CA TYR A 332 -5.81 -3.45 -14.48
C TYR A 332 -6.78 -4.30 -13.67
N MET A 333 -6.54 -4.47 -12.36
CA MET A 333 -7.37 -5.29 -11.47
C MET A 333 -8.18 -4.37 -10.53
N LEU A 334 -9.50 -4.46 -10.65
CA LEU A 334 -10.47 -3.57 -10.00
C LEU A 334 -11.06 -4.18 -8.73
N ASN A 335 -11.16 -3.36 -7.68
CA ASN A 335 -11.59 -3.78 -6.35
C ASN A 335 -13.10 -4.04 -6.20
N GLY A 336 -13.46 -4.76 -5.14
CA GLY A 336 -14.85 -4.97 -4.72
C GLY A 336 -15.49 -3.72 -4.07
N PHE A 337 -16.80 -3.77 -3.83
CA PHE A 337 -17.49 -2.73 -3.05
C PHE A 337 -16.94 -2.72 -1.62
N ASN A 338 -16.78 -1.53 -1.04
CA ASN A 338 -16.06 -1.27 0.23
C ASN A 338 -14.57 -1.63 0.22
N GLY A 339 -13.99 -1.86 -0.96
CA GLY A 339 -12.55 -2.03 -1.14
C GLY A 339 -11.88 -0.77 -1.67
N SER A 340 -10.56 -0.87 -1.85
CA SER A 340 -9.67 0.12 -2.50
C SER A 340 -8.50 -0.63 -3.14
N ASN A 341 -7.46 0.07 -3.59
CA ASN A 341 -6.20 -0.56 -4.02
C ASN A 341 -5.50 -1.37 -2.91
N ILE A 342 -5.90 -1.21 -1.65
CA ILE A 342 -5.15 -1.77 -0.51
C ILE A 342 -5.67 -3.15 -0.13
N GLU A 343 -6.87 -3.52 -0.61
CA GLU A 343 -7.42 -4.85 -0.42
C GLU A 343 -6.53 -5.96 -1.02
N TRP A 344 -5.66 -5.60 -1.96
CA TRP A 344 -4.75 -6.53 -2.61
C TRP A 344 -3.55 -6.89 -1.74
N GLU A 345 -3.09 -5.96 -0.89
CA GLU A 345 -2.05 -6.24 0.12
C GLU A 345 -2.56 -7.20 1.19
N ALA A 346 -3.79 -6.99 1.65
CA ALA A 346 -4.43 -7.86 2.64
C ALA A 346 -4.59 -9.31 2.13
N ARG A 347 -4.63 -9.49 0.80
CA ARG A 347 -4.74 -10.78 0.12
C ARG A 347 -3.40 -11.38 -0.30
N ASP A 348 -2.28 -10.73 0.02
CA ASP A 348 -0.94 -11.18 -0.40
C ASP A 348 -0.89 -11.43 -1.92
N ILE A 349 -1.51 -10.51 -2.68
CA ILE A 349 -1.77 -10.73 -4.11
C ILE A 349 -0.48 -10.94 -4.90
N ASP A 350 0.62 -10.32 -4.49
CA ASP A 350 1.90 -10.40 -5.15
C ASP A 350 2.49 -11.79 -5.05
N SER A 351 2.40 -12.43 -3.88
CA SER A 351 2.76 -13.85 -3.71
C SER A 351 1.90 -14.77 -4.58
N VAL A 352 0.60 -14.47 -4.71
CA VAL A 352 -0.30 -15.22 -5.59
C VAL A 352 0.11 -15.04 -7.06
N LEU A 353 0.37 -13.82 -7.52
CA LEU A 353 0.78 -13.53 -8.90
C LEU A 353 2.15 -14.13 -9.24
N ASP A 354 3.07 -14.15 -8.29
CA ASP A 354 4.36 -14.85 -8.40
C ASP A 354 4.17 -16.36 -8.55
N GLY A 355 3.31 -16.97 -7.73
CA GLY A 355 2.99 -18.39 -7.79
C GLY A 355 2.34 -18.80 -9.12
N LEU A 356 1.60 -17.88 -9.74
CA LEU A 356 1.02 -18.04 -11.09
C LEU A 356 2.02 -17.78 -12.23
N GLY A 357 3.20 -17.21 -11.94
CA GLY A 357 4.18 -16.85 -12.96
C GLY A 357 3.71 -15.75 -13.90
N VAL A 358 2.95 -14.77 -13.38
CA VAL A 358 2.42 -13.66 -14.19
C VAL A 358 3.57 -12.80 -14.75
N GLU A 359 3.70 -12.77 -16.08
CA GLU A 359 4.68 -11.97 -16.84
C GLU A 359 4.05 -10.68 -17.40
N ALA A 360 3.28 -9.98 -16.56
CA ALA A 360 2.64 -8.70 -16.86
C ALA A 360 2.79 -7.74 -15.68
N ILE A 361 2.78 -6.44 -15.95
CA ILE A 361 2.58 -5.43 -14.91
C ILE A 361 1.10 -5.51 -14.51
N VAL A 362 0.81 -5.54 -13.21
CA VAL A 362 -0.57 -5.48 -12.72
C VAL A 362 -0.75 -4.18 -11.95
N VAL A 363 -1.76 -3.42 -12.33
CA VAL A 363 -2.09 -2.13 -11.72
C VAL A 363 -3.41 -2.28 -10.99
N PHE A 364 -3.46 -1.78 -9.77
CA PHE A 364 -4.61 -1.87 -8.89
C PHE A 364 -5.08 -0.46 -8.51
N PRO A 365 -5.93 0.19 -9.32
CA PRO A 365 -6.45 1.52 -9.00
C PRO A 365 -7.28 1.53 -7.71
N ASP A 366 -7.22 2.62 -6.95
CA ASP A 366 -8.20 2.88 -5.89
C ASP A 366 -9.57 3.20 -6.52
N GLY A 367 -10.44 2.20 -6.65
CA GLY A 367 -11.79 2.37 -7.16
C GLY A 367 -12.81 2.80 -6.09
N GLY A 368 -12.43 2.78 -4.81
CA GLY A 368 -13.35 2.90 -3.67
C GLY A 368 -14.62 2.06 -3.88
N SER A 369 -15.76 2.59 -3.44
CA SER A 369 -17.10 2.09 -3.80
C SER A 369 -17.70 2.85 -5.00
N GLY A 370 -16.87 3.34 -5.92
CA GLY A 370 -17.27 4.30 -6.97
C GLY A 370 -17.96 3.71 -8.20
N TRP A 371 -18.12 2.38 -8.29
CA TRP A 371 -18.70 1.65 -9.43
C TRP A 371 -18.09 2.01 -10.81
N TYR A 372 -16.87 2.54 -10.82
CA TYR A 372 -16.12 2.81 -12.04
C TYR A 372 -16.84 3.70 -13.05
N VAL A 373 -17.66 4.63 -12.54
CA VAL A 373 -18.38 5.64 -13.32
C VAL A 373 -17.99 7.05 -12.89
N ASP A 374 -18.34 8.01 -13.73
CA ASP A 374 -18.19 9.42 -13.39
C ASP A 374 -19.46 9.96 -12.74
N THR A 375 -19.30 10.51 -11.54
CA THR A 375 -20.35 11.19 -10.78
C THR A 375 -19.80 12.45 -10.13
N SER A 376 -20.68 13.27 -9.58
CA SER A 376 -20.36 14.40 -8.72
C SER A 376 -19.54 14.03 -7.46
N ALA A 377 -19.63 12.80 -6.98
CA ALA A 377 -18.85 12.30 -5.84
C ALA A 377 -17.42 11.86 -6.24
N GLY A 378 -17.16 11.67 -7.53
CA GLY A 378 -15.87 11.21 -8.03
C GLY A 378 -15.96 10.69 -9.46
N ARG A 379 -14.91 10.95 -10.24
CA ARG A 379 -14.83 10.60 -11.66
C ARG A 379 -13.94 9.38 -11.91
N TYR A 380 -14.39 8.22 -11.44
CA TYR A 380 -13.59 6.99 -11.41
C TYR A 380 -13.27 6.44 -12.81
N ARG A 381 -14.19 6.57 -13.78
CA ARG A 381 -13.92 6.15 -15.17
C ARG A 381 -12.82 7.02 -15.76
N THR A 382 -12.93 8.34 -15.60
CA THR A 382 -11.89 9.27 -16.08
C THR A 382 -10.55 9.02 -15.38
N MET A 383 -10.55 8.87 -14.06
CA MET A 383 -9.32 8.59 -13.30
C MET A 383 -8.62 7.33 -13.81
N ILE A 384 -9.34 6.23 -14.03
CA ILE A 384 -8.70 4.98 -14.48
C ILE A 384 -8.27 5.06 -15.94
N VAL A 385 -9.19 5.43 -16.84
CA VAL A 385 -8.97 5.32 -18.29
C VAL A 385 -8.14 6.48 -18.83
N ASP A 386 -8.41 7.71 -18.40
CA ASP A 386 -7.81 8.90 -19.00
C ASP A 386 -6.60 9.42 -18.19
N GLU A 387 -6.43 9.02 -16.93
CA GLU A 387 -5.30 9.45 -16.09
C GLU A 387 -4.32 8.31 -15.77
N ILE A 388 -4.78 7.23 -15.12
CA ILE A 388 -3.91 6.13 -14.68
C ILE A 388 -3.31 5.39 -15.87
N VAL A 389 -4.09 4.99 -16.88
CA VAL A 389 -3.55 4.28 -18.06
C VAL A 389 -2.36 5.02 -18.71
N PRO A 390 -2.51 6.31 -19.12
CA PRO A 390 -1.38 7.03 -19.70
C PRO A 390 -0.29 7.38 -18.70
N LEU A 391 -0.58 7.48 -17.39
CA LEU A 391 0.44 7.63 -16.35
C LEU A 391 1.33 6.38 -16.28
N VAL A 392 0.72 5.19 -16.23
CA VAL A 392 1.43 3.91 -16.16
C VAL A 392 2.31 3.72 -17.40
N ASP A 393 1.79 4.03 -18.59
CA ASP A 393 2.56 3.92 -19.85
C ASP A 393 3.78 4.87 -19.91
N ARG A 394 3.74 6.00 -19.18
CA ARG A 394 4.88 6.92 -19.05
C ARG A 394 5.86 6.49 -17.96
N ALA A 395 5.35 5.99 -16.84
CA ALA A 395 6.14 5.70 -15.65
C ALA A 395 6.83 4.33 -15.70
N TYR A 396 6.22 3.35 -16.37
CA TYR A 396 6.67 1.97 -16.40
C TYR A 396 6.99 1.51 -17.82
N ARG A 397 7.77 0.43 -17.95
CA ARG A 397 8.12 -0.16 -19.25
C ARG A 397 6.97 -1.01 -19.79
N THR A 398 5.87 -0.36 -20.15
CA THR A 398 4.71 -1.02 -20.74
C THR A 398 4.88 -1.23 -22.25
N ILE A 399 4.07 -2.12 -22.82
CA ILE A 399 3.69 -2.16 -24.23
C ILE A 399 2.39 -1.35 -24.36
N PRO A 400 2.43 -0.09 -24.83
CA PRO A 400 1.34 0.86 -24.62
C PRO A 400 0.26 0.79 -25.72
N ASP A 401 -0.15 -0.41 -26.12
CA ASP A 401 -1.24 -0.62 -27.09
C ASP A 401 -2.41 -1.39 -26.47
N ARG A 402 -3.55 -1.44 -27.17
CA ARG A 402 -4.73 -2.14 -26.66
C ARG A 402 -4.53 -3.64 -26.57
N GLU A 403 -3.78 -4.23 -27.49
CA GLU A 403 -3.65 -5.68 -27.60
C GLU A 403 -2.92 -6.26 -26.38
N HIS A 404 -2.09 -5.44 -25.73
CA HIS A 404 -1.33 -5.76 -24.52
C HIS A 404 -1.92 -5.17 -23.23
N ARG A 405 -3.20 -4.81 -23.24
CA ARG A 405 -3.89 -4.25 -22.08
C ARG A 405 -5.15 -5.02 -21.73
N GLY A 406 -5.13 -5.65 -20.57
CA GLY A 406 -6.27 -6.37 -19.98
C GLY A 406 -6.91 -5.61 -18.82
N ILE A 407 -8.16 -5.97 -18.51
CA ILE A 407 -8.86 -5.49 -17.32
C ILE A 407 -9.58 -6.65 -16.63
N SER A 408 -9.50 -6.67 -15.30
CA SER A 408 -10.02 -7.69 -14.41
C SER A 408 -10.69 -7.04 -13.22
N GLY A 409 -11.54 -7.76 -12.51
CA GLY A 409 -11.99 -7.33 -11.18
C GLY A 409 -12.89 -8.33 -10.50
N VAL A 410 -13.21 -8.06 -9.24
CA VAL A 410 -14.06 -8.92 -8.39
C VAL A 410 -15.33 -8.18 -7.95
N SER A 411 -16.50 -8.85 -7.95
CA SER A 411 -17.76 -8.26 -7.46
C SER A 411 -18.14 -6.96 -8.20
N MET A 412 -18.19 -5.82 -7.51
CA MET A 412 -18.29 -4.48 -8.14
C MET A 412 -17.19 -4.26 -9.20
N GLY A 413 -15.96 -4.68 -8.93
CA GLY A 413 -14.83 -4.65 -9.86
C GLY A 413 -15.03 -5.52 -11.09
N GLY A 414 -15.71 -6.67 -10.96
CA GLY A 414 -16.05 -7.53 -12.10
C GLY A 414 -17.08 -6.87 -13.04
N GLN A 415 -18.05 -6.16 -12.45
CA GLN A 415 -18.96 -5.29 -13.20
C GLN A 415 -18.18 -4.15 -13.89
N GLY A 416 -17.28 -3.49 -13.16
CA GLY A 416 -16.42 -2.43 -13.67
C GLY A 416 -15.53 -2.88 -14.83
N ALA A 417 -14.97 -4.09 -14.76
CA ALA A 417 -14.11 -4.65 -15.81
C ALA A 417 -14.89 -4.84 -17.11
N PHE A 418 -16.12 -5.36 -17.04
CA PHE A 418 -17.01 -5.45 -18.20
C PHE A 418 -17.39 -4.07 -18.73
N THR A 419 -17.83 -3.16 -17.87
CA THR A 419 -18.30 -1.85 -18.31
C THR A 419 -17.17 -1.01 -18.91
N LEU A 420 -16.03 -0.88 -18.23
CA LEU A 420 -14.89 -0.14 -18.75
C LEU A 420 -14.29 -0.82 -19.99
N GLY A 421 -14.15 -2.15 -19.99
CA GLY A 421 -13.63 -2.89 -21.13
C GLY A 421 -14.49 -2.69 -22.38
N LEU A 422 -15.80 -2.95 -22.29
CA LEU A 422 -16.71 -2.85 -23.42
C LEU A 422 -16.91 -1.42 -23.94
N THR A 423 -16.89 -0.42 -23.06
CA THR A 423 -17.09 1.00 -23.44
C THR A 423 -15.79 1.70 -23.85
N ASN A 424 -14.63 1.08 -23.66
CA ASN A 424 -13.33 1.61 -24.05
C ASN A 424 -12.52 0.59 -24.88
N PRO A 425 -13.07 0.10 -26.01
CA PRO A 425 -12.47 -0.98 -26.77
C PRO A 425 -11.19 -0.57 -27.51
N ALA A 426 -10.85 0.73 -27.53
CA ALA A 426 -9.56 1.24 -28.00
C ALA A 426 -8.45 1.15 -26.93
N VAL A 427 -8.81 0.85 -25.68
CA VAL A 427 -7.88 0.80 -24.54
C VAL A 427 -7.61 -0.63 -24.10
N PHE A 428 -8.64 -1.49 -24.05
CA PHE A 428 -8.55 -2.87 -23.55
C PHE A 428 -8.84 -3.91 -24.64
N SER A 429 -8.16 -5.06 -24.59
CA SER A 429 -8.36 -6.21 -25.49
C SER A 429 -8.88 -7.47 -24.80
N SER A 430 -8.81 -7.55 -23.48
CA SER A 430 -9.25 -8.72 -22.73
C SER A 430 -9.89 -8.31 -21.40
N ILE A 431 -10.97 -8.99 -21.04
CA ILE A 431 -11.83 -8.65 -19.92
C ILE A 431 -12.02 -9.90 -19.06
N ALA A 432 -11.74 -9.81 -17.77
CA ALA A 432 -12.02 -10.85 -16.80
C ALA A 432 -12.92 -10.35 -15.65
N SER A 433 -13.81 -11.21 -15.14
CA SER A 433 -14.71 -10.86 -14.04
C SER A 433 -14.92 -12.01 -13.07
N HIS A 434 -14.46 -11.84 -11.84
CA HIS A 434 -14.61 -12.79 -10.74
C HIS A 434 -15.86 -12.46 -9.91
N MET A 435 -16.82 -13.38 -9.84
CA MET A 435 -18.11 -13.18 -9.15
C MET A 435 -18.75 -11.80 -9.41
N GLY A 436 -18.68 -11.33 -10.65
CA GLY A 436 -19.00 -9.95 -10.97
C GLY A 436 -20.48 -9.62 -10.81
N ALA A 437 -20.77 -8.39 -10.40
CA ALA A 437 -22.13 -7.84 -10.32
C ALA A 437 -22.76 -7.57 -11.71
N LEU A 438 -22.67 -8.52 -12.63
CA LEU A 438 -23.01 -8.37 -14.05
C LEU A 438 -24.50 -8.07 -14.31
N SER A 439 -25.35 -8.37 -13.33
CA SER A 439 -26.79 -8.10 -13.34
C SER A 439 -27.18 -6.72 -12.80
N LEU A 440 -26.23 -5.97 -12.23
CA LEU A 440 -26.48 -4.67 -11.61
C LEU A 440 -25.94 -3.51 -12.46
N PRO A 441 -26.66 -2.37 -12.51
CA PRO A 441 -26.07 -1.12 -12.96
C PRO A 441 -25.18 -0.52 -11.86
N PRO A 442 -24.35 0.49 -12.17
CA PRO A 442 -23.74 1.36 -11.16
C PRO A 442 -24.77 1.91 -10.18
N LEU A 443 -24.51 1.79 -8.88
CA LEU A 443 -25.47 2.12 -7.80
C LEU A 443 -25.16 3.42 -7.05
N VAL A 444 -24.25 4.25 -7.57
CA VAL A 444 -23.79 5.49 -6.93
C VAL A 444 -24.16 6.75 -7.68
N GLY A 445 -24.08 7.88 -6.98
CA GLY A 445 -24.48 9.20 -7.47
C GLY A 445 -25.91 9.56 -7.08
N THR A 446 -26.30 10.77 -7.47
CA THR A 446 -27.68 11.27 -7.37
C THR A 446 -28.64 10.39 -8.20
N SER A 447 -29.95 10.50 -7.95
CA SER A 447 -30.94 9.75 -8.73
C SER A 447 -30.86 10.02 -10.25
N ALA A 448 -30.48 11.24 -10.64
CA ALA A 448 -30.27 11.59 -12.04
C ALA A 448 -29.03 10.91 -12.63
N GLU A 449 -27.93 10.86 -11.88
CA GLU A 449 -26.69 10.18 -12.30
C GLU A 449 -26.88 8.66 -12.36
N GLN A 450 -27.58 8.07 -11.40
CA GLN A 450 -27.94 6.65 -11.42
C GLN A 450 -28.82 6.33 -12.64
N ALA A 451 -29.79 7.18 -12.96
CA ALA A 451 -30.62 7.02 -14.15
C ALA A 451 -29.78 7.12 -15.44
N ALA A 452 -28.84 8.06 -15.51
CA ALA A 452 -27.93 8.22 -16.65
C ALA A 452 -26.99 7.01 -16.81
N ASN A 453 -26.56 6.41 -15.70
CA ASN A 453 -25.65 5.27 -15.68
C ASN A 453 -26.37 3.91 -15.72
N ALA A 454 -27.70 3.87 -15.70
CA ALA A 454 -28.49 2.62 -15.66
C ALA A 454 -28.21 1.69 -16.87
N GLY A 455 -27.85 2.27 -18.02
CA GLY A 455 -27.48 1.53 -19.23
C GLY A 455 -26.12 0.82 -19.15
N LEU A 456 -25.31 1.11 -18.13
CA LEU A 456 -23.98 0.52 -17.93
C LEU A 456 -24.02 -0.82 -17.18
N ARG A 457 -25.19 -1.47 -17.12
CA ARG A 457 -25.34 -2.84 -16.64
C ARG A 457 -24.73 -3.81 -17.67
N PRO A 458 -23.75 -4.66 -17.32
CA PRO A 458 -23.06 -5.52 -18.29
C PRO A 458 -23.99 -6.41 -19.12
N LEU A 459 -24.99 -7.07 -18.51
CA LEU A 459 -25.95 -7.89 -19.26
C LEU A 459 -26.75 -7.07 -20.29
N THR A 460 -27.07 -5.81 -19.98
CA THR A 460 -27.76 -4.90 -20.91
C THR A 460 -26.83 -4.46 -22.04
N LEU A 461 -25.57 -4.14 -21.72
CA LEU A 461 -24.55 -3.78 -22.72
C LEU A 461 -24.34 -4.92 -23.72
N VAL A 462 -24.09 -6.14 -23.24
CA VAL A 462 -23.86 -7.31 -24.10
C VAL A 462 -25.09 -7.64 -24.95
N ALA A 463 -26.30 -7.56 -24.38
CA ALA A 463 -27.52 -7.77 -25.14
C ALA A 463 -27.67 -6.76 -26.30
N GLY A 464 -27.32 -5.49 -26.06
CA GLY A 464 -27.44 -4.40 -27.04
C GLY A 464 -26.30 -4.29 -28.06
N MET A 465 -25.10 -4.80 -27.75
CA MET A 465 -23.93 -4.64 -28.61
C MET A 465 -23.94 -5.57 -29.85
N PRO A 466 -23.48 -5.09 -31.02
CA PRO A 466 -23.20 -5.94 -32.17
C PRO A 466 -22.13 -7.00 -31.86
N VAL A 467 -22.23 -8.16 -32.52
CA VAL A 467 -21.27 -9.26 -32.37
C VAL A 467 -19.83 -8.83 -32.71
N ASP A 468 -19.66 -7.98 -33.73
CA ASP A 468 -18.33 -7.50 -34.14
C ASP A 468 -17.67 -6.64 -33.07
N ASP A 469 -18.44 -5.82 -32.36
CA ASP A 469 -17.92 -5.02 -31.24
C ASP A 469 -17.56 -5.90 -30.03
N LEU A 470 -18.37 -6.92 -29.75
CA LEU A 470 -18.08 -7.89 -28.69
C LEU A 470 -16.82 -8.71 -29.01
N ASN A 471 -16.63 -9.11 -30.27
CA ASN A 471 -15.46 -9.88 -30.72
C ASN A 471 -14.15 -9.09 -30.72
N ARG A 472 -14.17 -7.79 -30.37
CA ARG A 472 -12.96 -7.00 -30.13
C ARG A 472 -12.25 -7.39 -28.83
N HIS A 473 -12.89 -8.18 -27.97
CA HIS A 473 -12.32 -8.60 -26.69
C HIS A 473 -12.35 -10.12 -26.52
N ARG A 474 -11.43 -10.63 -25.70
CA ARG A 474 -11.53 -11.96 -25.09
C ARG A 474 -12.12 -11.85 -23.69
N TYR A 475 -12.89 -12.86 -23.28
CA TYR A 475 -13.64 -12.85 -22.03
C TYR A 475 -13.35 -14.07 -21.15
N TYR A 476 -13.17 -13.83 -19.86
CA TYR A 476 -13.25 -14.83 -18.80
C TYR A 476 -14.21 -14.32 -17.72
N PHE A 477 -15.05 -15.18 -17.16
CA PHE A 477 -15.81 -14.83 -15.97
C PHE A 477 -16.26 -16.05 -15.19
N ASP A 478 -16.56 -15.87 -13.92
CA ASP A 478 -16.98 -16.94 -13.03
C ASP A 478 -17.99 -16.47 -11.99
N GLY A 479 -18.61 -17.44 -11.31
CA GLY A 479 -19.43 -17.15 -10.13
C GLY A 479 -19.84 -18.38 -9.32
N GLY A 480 -19.97 -18.20 -8.02
CA GLY A 480 -20.40 -19.24 -7.08
C GLY A 480 -21.90 -19.54 -7.21
N ASP A 481 -22.27 -20.82 -7.18
CA ASP A 481 -23.68 -21.24 -7.22
C ASP A 481 -24.44 -20.92 -5.92
N SER A 482 -23.70 -20.67 -4.83
CA SER A 482 -24.20 -20.36 -3.49
C SER A 482 -23.85 -18.92 -3.08
N ASP A 483 -23.45 -18.09 -4.06
CA ASP A 483 -23.23 -16.65 -3.90
C ASP A 483 -24.54 -15.96 -3.46
N GLU A 484 -24.47 -15.25 -2.34
CA GLU A 484 -25.59 -14.62 -1.65
C GLU A 484 -26.22 -13.47 -2.45
N TYR A 485 -25.44 -12.86 -3.34
CA TYR A 485 -25.89 -11.82 -4.28
C TYR A 485 -26.36 -12.39 -5.62
N ARG A 486 -26.29 -13.72 -5.77
CA ARG A 486 -26.68 -14.47 -6.97
C ARG A 486 -25.84 -14.10 -8.20
N PHE A 487 -24.59 -13.68 -8.00
CA PHE A 487 -23.73 -13.33 -9.13
C PHE A 487 -23.29 -14.55 -9.96
N GLY A 488 -23.29 -15.78 -9.40
CA GLY A 488 -23.21 -17.01 -10.20
C GLY A 488 -24.32 -17.13 -11.25
N ALA A 489 -25.56 -16.77 -10.90
CA ALA A 489 -26.66 -16.75 -11.86
C ALA A 489 -26.47 -15.65 -12.93
N ALA A 490 -25.94 -14.48 -12.54
CA ALA A 490 -25.62 -13.41 -13.49
C ALA A 490 -24.51 -13.82 -14.47
N ALA A 491 -23.48 -14.52 -13.99
CA ALA A 491 -22.42 -15.07 -14.82
C ALA A 491 -22.96 -16.13 -15.81
N GLN A 492 -23.86 -17.01 -15.37
CA GLN A 492 -24.54 -17.95 -16.27
C GLN A 492 -25.35 -17.24 -17.37
N GLN A 493 -26.08 -16.19 -16.99
CA GLN A 493 -26.84 -15.36 -17.94
C GLN A 493 -25.91 -14.68 -18.96
N MET A 494 -24.75 -14.19 -18.52
CA MET A 494 -23.75 -13.57 -19.39
C MET A 494 -23.21 -14.58 -20.43
N SER A 495 -22.88 -15.79 -19.99
CA SER A 495 -22.45 -16.87 -20.89
C SER A 495 -23.51 -17.20 -21.93
N THR A 496 -24.77 -17.29 -21.50
CA THR A 496 -25.90 -17.52 -22.41
C THR A 496 -26.03 -16.38 -23.43
N ALA A 497 -25.90 -15.12 -23.00
CA ALA A 497 -26.03 -13.94 -23.87
C ALA A 497 -24.90 -13.85 -24.91
N LEU A 498 -23.66 -14.13 -24.52
CA LEU A 498 -22.51 -14.16 -25.42
C LEU A 498 -22.59 -15.34 -26.40
N ALA A 499 -22.96 -16.53 -25.91
CA ALA A 499 -23.13 -17.72 -26.75
C ALA A 499 -24.22 -17.53 -27.81
N ALA A 500 -25.35 -16.90 -27.45
CA ALA A 500 -26.44 -16.60 -28.39
C ALA A 500 -26.01 -15.69 -29.54
N LYS A 501 -24.94 -14.91 -29.36
CA LYS A 501 -24.33 -14.05 -30.39
C LYS A 501 -23.12 -14.69 -31.08
N GLY A 502 -22.72 -15.90 -30.71
CA GLY A 502 -21.53 -16.57 -31.25
C GLY A 502 -20.20 -15.98 -30.78
N VAL A 503 -20.19 -15.26 -29.65
CA VAL A 503 -18.97 -14.66 -29.09
C VAL A 503 -18.22 -15.69 -28.25
N ARG A 504 -16.93 -15.89 -28.55
CA ARG A 504 -16.06 -16.80 -27.81
C ARG A 504 -15.75 -16.23 -26.42
N HIS A 505 -15.98 -17.02 -25.39
CA HIS A 505 -15.72 -16.67 -24.00
C HIS A 505 -15.46 -17.92 -23.17
N ASP A 506 -14.71 -17.76 -22.08
CA ASP A 506 -14.52 -18.80 -21.07
C ASP A 506 -15.36 -18.45 -19.83
N TYR A 507 -16.00 -19.45 -19.24
CA TYR A 507 -16.91 -19.28 -18.11
C TYR A 507 -16.80 -20.44 -17.12
N GLN A 508 -16.86 -20.14 -15.82
CA GLN A 508 -16.97 -21.15 -14.76
C GLN A 508 -18.12 -20.88 -13.79
N LEU A 509 -18.93 -21.91 -13.54
CA LEU A 509 -19.85 -21.99 -12.41
C LEU A 509 -19.38 -23.11 -11.49
N GLY A 510 -19.35 -22.86 -10.18
CA GLY A 510 -18.93 -23.90 -9.23
C GLY A 510 -19.48 -23.65 -7.84
N ALA A 511 -19.32 -24.66 -6.99
CA ALA A 511 -19.70 -24.54 -5.58
C ALA A 511 -18.88 -23.44 -4.90
N GLY A 512 -19.57 -22.48 -4.27
CA GLY A 512 -18.93 -21.41 -3.52
C GLY A 512 -19.84 -20.23 -3.23
N ARG A 513 -19.45 -19.45 -2.22
CA ARG A 513 -20.13 -18.23 -1.77
C ARG A 513 -19.41 -17.00 -2.34
N HIS A 514 -19.86 -15.81 -1.97
CA HIS A 514 -19.20 -14.55 -2.35
C HIS A 514 -17.94 -14.29 -1.51
N ASP A 515 -16.90 -15.12 -1.67
CA ASP A 515 -15.70 -15.09 -0.84
C ASP A 515 -14.39 -15.36 -1.60
N ASP A 516 -13.27 -14.98 -0.97
CA ASP A 516 -11.92 -15.14 -1.51
C ASP A 516 -11.54 -16.61 -1.78
N ALA A 517 -12.08 -17.54 -0.99
CA ALA A 517 -11.84 -18.98 -1.15
C ALA A 517 -12.40 -19.50 -2.48
N TYR A 518 -13.48 -18.90 -3.00
CA TYR A 518 -14.01 -19.24 -4.31
C TYR A 518 -13.18 -18.64 -5.45
N TRP A 519 -12.96 -17.31 -5.48
CA TRP A 519 -12.46 -16.66 -6.70
C TRP A 519 -10.94 -16.63 -6.85
N MET A 520 -10.18 -16.46 -5.76
CA MET A 520 -8.71 -16.34 -5.86
C MET A 520 -8.04 -17.54 -6.54
N PRO A 521 -8.46 -18.80 -6.30
CA PRO A 521 -7.91 -19.95 -7.01
C PRO A 521 -8.11 -19.92 -8.54
N LYS A 522 -9.03 -19.09 -9.05
CA LYS A 522 -9.34 -18.95 -10.48
C LYS A 522 -8.56 -17.83 -11.16
N LEU A 523 -7.69 -17.14 -10.42
CA LEU A 523 -6.80 -16.13 -11.01
C LEU A 523 -5.92 -16.72 -12.11
N ASP A 524 -5.54 -18.00 -12.01
CA ASP A 524 -4.83 -18.75 -13.07
C ASP A 524 -5.55 -18.66 -14.43
N ARG A 525 -6.89 -18.75 -14.44
CA ARG A 525 -7.71 -18.66 -15.65
C ARG A 525 -7.79 -17.26 -16.20
N SER A 526 -8.06 -16.28 -15.34
CA SER A 526 -8.16 -14.88 -15.78
C SER A 526 -6.81 -14.35 -16.32
N PHE A 527 -5.71 -14.60 -15.61
CA PHE A 527 -4.38 -14.21 -16.09
C PHE A 527 -3.91 -15.07 -17.27
N GLY A 528 -4.33 -16.35 -17.33
CA GLY A 528 -4.14 -17.18 -18.51
C GLY A 528 -4.81 -16.59 -19.76
N LEU A 529 -6.06 -16.15 -19.66
CA LEU A 529 -6.77 -15.46 -20.75
C LEU A 529 -6.01 -14.22 -21.24
N HIS A 530 -5.58 -13.35 -20.31
CA HIS A 530 -4.79 -12.17 -20.66
C HIS A 530 -3.47 -12.55 -21.33
N ALA A 531 -2.74 -13.51 -20.77
CA ALA A 531 -1.46 -13.97 -21.33
C ALA A 531 -1.62 -14.52 -22.75
N GLU A 532 -2.68 -15.31 -23.00
CA GLU A 532 -2.97 -15.80 -24.35
C GLU A 532 -3.34 -14.67 -25.31
N GLN A 533 -4.12 -13.67 -24.87
CA GLN A 533 -4.41 -12.48 -25.68
C GLN A 533 -3.11 -11.77 -26.06
N PHE A 534 -2.22 -11.51 -25.10
CA PHE A 534 -0.97 -10.82 -25.36
C PHE A 534 -0.05 -11.63 -26.29
N ALA A 535 0.03 -12.95 -26.09
CA ALA A 535 0.85 -13.84 -26.92
C ALA A 535 0.36 -13.94 -28.38
N ALA A 536 -0.93 -13.72 -28.64
CA ALA A 536 -1.48 -13.67 -29.99
C ALA A 536 -1.05 -12.43 -30.80
N HIS A 537 -0.49 -11.41 -30.14
CA HIS A 537 -0.07 -10.14 -30.74
C HIS A 537 1.42 -9.84 -30.47
N PRO A 538 2.37 -10.66 -30.93
CA PRO A 538 3.77 -10.54 -30.53
C PRO A 538 4.39 -9.19 -30.91
N VAL A 539 5.10 -8.58 -29.95
CA VAL A 539 5.84 -7.33 -30.16
C VAL A 539 7.34 -7.59 -30.20
N LYS A 540 8.03 -6.90 -31.12
CA LYS A 540 9.49 -6.90 -31.16
C LYS A 540 10.04 -6.18 -29.93
N GLN A 541 10.62 -6.95 -29.02
CA GLN A 541 11.26 -6.39 -27.83
C GLN A 541 12.51 -5.58 -28.22
N PRO A 542 12.82 -4.48 -27.50
CA PRO A 542 14.07 -3.75 -27.70
C PRO A 542 15.28 -4.68 -27.49
N HIS A 543 16.36 -4.45 -28.23
CA HIS A 543 17.60 -5.20 -28.01
C HIS A 543 18.07 -5.00 -26.57
N GLU A 544 18.24 -6.09 -25.85
CA GLU A 544 18.84 -6.03 -24.52
C GLU A 544 20.29 -5.55 -24.66
N PRO A 545 20.67 -4.46 -23.98
CA PRO A 545 22.08 -4.13 -23.87
C PRO A 545 22.78 -5.30 -23.17
N LYS A 546 24.00 -5.63 -23.61
CA LYS A 546 24.82 -6.63 -22.92
C LYS A 546 24.80 -6.29 -21.42
N PRO A 547 24.56 -7.27 -20.53
CA PRO A 547 24.48 -6.99 -19.10
C PRO A 547 25.72 -6.20 -18.69
N VAL A 548 25.49 -4.99 -18.17
CA VAL A 548 26.57 -4.21 -17.57
C VAL A 548 27.10 -5.12 -16.46
N ARG A 549 28.41 -5.39 -16.46
CA ARG A 549 29.08 -6.11 -15.37
C ARG A 549 29.07 -5.21 -14.13
N SER A 550 27.89 -4.97 -13.56
CA SER A 550 27.78 -4.57 -12.17
C SER A 550 28.19 -5.80 -11.36
N PRO A 551 29.17 -5.70 -10.45
CA PRO A 551 29.53 -6.81 -9.57
C PRO A 551 28.41 -7.15 -8.59
N TYR A 552 27.34 -6.35 -8.55
CA TYR A 552 26.16 -6.55 -7.75
C TYR A 552 24.93 -6.63 -8.66
N VAL A 553 24.42 -7.85 -8.85
CA VAL A 553 23.09 -8.11 -9.39
C VAL A 553 22.20 -8.27 -8.18
N TRP A 554 21.13 -7.47 -8.09
CA TRP A 554 20.12 -7.69 -7.06
C TRP A 554 19.60 -9.13 -7.21
N PRO A 555 19.68 -9.96 -6.16
CA PRO A 555 19.41 -11.40 -6.27
C PRO A 555 18.05 -11.74 -6.85
#